data_AF-A0A6N7V9X8-F1
#
_entry.id   AF-A0A6N7V9X8-F1
#
_cell.length_a   1.000
_cell.length_b   1.000
_cell.length_c   1.000
_cell.angle_alpha   90.00
_cell.angle_beta   90.00
_cell.angle_gamma   90.00
#
_symmetry.space_group_name_H-M   'P 1'
#
loop_
_entity.id
_entity.type
_entity.pdbx_description
1 polymer ?
#
loop_
_entity_poly.entity_id
_entity_poly.type
_entity_poly.pdbx_seq_one_letter_code
_entity_poly.pdbx_strand_id
1 'polypeptide(L)'
;MPLLAVAALWGMRKLRFGAPAALILAALFFSWIGDGAATFLPQLPELPVMLGSFGIAHLCYIRLFWKYAALGRFPRWALVFPVWWVLMLVLLWPALGSLAIAVALYGLVLGGTAATAARCNPVIAAGGVLFLASDTILAFRIFMPESMPDITSALVMLTYCAGQGLIIAGYLRGSVPGKPVSRG
;
A
#
# COMPACT_ATOMS: atom_id res chain seq x y z
N MET A 1 -11.03 7.05 -0.94
CA MET A 1 -10.93 6.46 0.43
C MET A 1 -11.42 7.33 1.60
N PRO A 2 -12.58 8.02 1.54
CA PRO A 2 -13.02 8.89 2.65
C PRO A 2 -13.41 8.09 3.92
N LEU A 3 -14.05 6.93 3.79
CA LEU A 3 -14.46 6.10 4.94
C LEU A 3 -13.25 5.58 5.76
N LEU A 4 -12.19 5.13 5.08
CA LEU A 4 -10.96 4.71 5.75
C LEU A 4 -10.25 5.89 6.43
N ALA A 5 -10.28 7.09 5.83
CA ALA A 5 -9.74 8.29 6.47
C ALA A 5 -10.52 8.66 7.74
N VAL A 6 -11.86 8.59 7.71
CA VAL A 6 -12.71 8.79 8.89
C VAL A 6 -12.42 7.73 9.96
N ALA A 7 -12.31 6.46 9.58
CA ALA A 7 -11.96 5.38 10.52
C ALA A 7 -10.57 5.58 11.14
N ALA A 8 -9.58 6.01 10.34
CA ALA A 8 -8.25 6.33 10.82
C ALA A 8 -8.28 7.51 11.80
N LEU A 9 -8.96 8.61 11.46
CA LEU A 9 -9.14 9.77 12.35
C LEU A 9 -9.82 9.38 13.66
N TRP A 10 -10.88 8.58 13.60
CA TRP A 10 -11.57 8.06 14.77
C TRP A 10 -10.66 7.21 15.65
N GLY A 11 -9.85 6.32 15.04
CA GLY A 11 -8.87 5.50 15.75
C GLY A 11 -7.73 6.32 16.37
N MET A 12 -7.33 7.41 15.69
CA MET A 12 -6.32 8.35 16.15
C MET A 12 -6.83 9.36 17.17
N ARG A 13 -8.14 9.44 17.46
CA ARG A 13 -8.71 10.42 18.41
C ARG A 13 -8.09 10.38 19.80
N LYS A 14 -7.53 9.24 20.19
CA LYS A 14 -6.86 9.01 21.48
C LYS A 14 -5.34 9.15 21.40
N LEU A 15 -4.78 9.34 20.21
CA LEU A 15 -3.36 9.55 19.97
C LEU A 15 -3.09 11.04 19.77
N ARG A 16 -1.88 11.50 20.12
CA ARG A 16 -1.46 12.86 19.78
C ARG A 16 -1.30 12.97 18.27
N PHE A 17 -1.97 13.95 17.65
CA PHE A 17 -1.72 14.30 16.26
C PHE A 17 -0.24 14.65 16.09
N GLY A 18 0.44 13.93 15.18
CA GLY A 18 1.88 14.07 14.97
C GLY A 18 2.28 13.46 13.63
N ALA A 19 3.59 13.39 13.40
CA ALA A 19 4.14 12.91 12.12
C ALA A 19 3.57 11.56 11.62
N PRO A 20 3.28 10.55 12.47
CA PRO A 20 2.67 9.31 12.00
C PRO A 20 1.24 9.49 11.48
N ALA A 21 0.43 10.30 12.17
CA ALA A 21 -0.93 10.61 11.75
C ALA A 21 -0.93 11.35 10.40
N ALA A 22 -0.02 12.32 10.24
CA ALA A 22 0.16 13.04 8.98
C ALA A 22 0.54 12.10 7.82
N LEU A 23 1.44 11.14 8.05
CA LEU A 23 1.83 10.14 7.04
C LEU A 23 0.66 9.21 6.66
N ILE A 24 -0.14 8.76 7.62
CA ILE A 24 -1.33 7.93 7.35
C ILE A 24 -2.35 8.71 6.53
N LEU A 25 -2.65 9.95 6.92
CA LEU A 25 -3.61 10.79 6.21
C LEU A 25 -3.12 11.15 4.81
N ALA A 26 -1.83 11.47 4.66
CA ALA A 26 -1.22 11.69 3.35
C ALA A 26 -1.32 10.44 2.47
N ALA A 27 -0.99 9.25 3.01
CA ALA A 27 -1.11 8.01 2.26
C ALA A 27 -2.55 7.76 1.78
N LEU A 28 -3.54 7.94 2.65
CA LEU A 28 -4.96 7.79 2.30
C LEU A 28 -5.43 8.84 1.27
N PHE A 29 -4.97 10.08 1.41
CA PHE A 29 -5.28 11.16 0.49
C PHE A 29 -4.73 10.88 -0.92
N PHE A 30 -3.45 10.52 -1.01
CA PHE A 30 -2.82 10.20 -2.29
C PHE A 30 -3.37 8.91 -2.90
N SER A 31 -3.73 7.92 -2.09
CA SER A 31 -4.42 6.72 -2.63
C SER A 31 -5.78 7.08 -3.22
N TRP A 32 -6.52 7.99 -2.56
CA TRP A 32 -7.80 8.48 -3.08
C TRP A 32 -7.64 9.29 -4.38
N ILE A 33 -6.59 10.10 -4.52
CA ILE A 33 -6.26 10.76 -5.79
C ILE A 33 -5.98 9.70 -6.86
N GLY A 34 -5.22 8.65 -6.53
CA GLY A 34 -4.94 7.53 -7.44
C GLY A 34 -6.22 6.86 -7.93
N ASP A 35 -7.14 6.51 -7.04
CA ASP A 35 -8.45 5.92 -7.36
C ASP A 35 -9.29 6.82 -8.30
N GLY A 36 -9.17 8.13 -8.12
CA GLY A 36 -9.93 9.14 -8.85
C GLY A 36 -9.14 9.84 -9.95
N ALA A 37 -8.02 9.28 -10.42
CA ALA A 37 -7.10 9.96 -11.33
C ALA A 37 -7.81 10.55 -12.56
N ALA A 38 -8.61 9.75 -13.26
CA ALA A 38 -9.40 10.19 -14.40
C ALA A 38 -10.47 11.23 -14.05
N THR A 39 -11.09 11.11 -12.86
CA THR A 39 -12.19 12.00 -12.43
C THR A 39 -11.68 13.36 -11.95
N PHE A 40 -10.57 13.39 -11.21
CA PHE A 40 -10.04 14.62 -10.61
C PHE A 40 -9.11 15.39 -11.55
N LEU A 41 -8.42 14.69 -12.44
CA LEU A 41 -7.43 15.27 -13.35
C LEU A 41 -7.68 14.81 -14.80
N PRO A 42 -8.87 15.06 -15.37
CA PRO A 42 -9.26 14.54 -16.69
C PRO A 42 -8.38 15.04 -17.84
N GLN A 43 -7.71 16.18 -17.66
CA GLN A 43 -6.76 16.75 -18.62
C GLN A 43 -5.38 16.07 -18.63
N LEU A 44 -5.10 15.16 -17.69
CA LEU A 44 -3.83 14.45 -17.59
C LEU A 44 -4.00 12.95 -17.94
N PRO A 45 -2.93 12.29 -18.41
CA PRO A 45 -2.95 10.84 -18.61
C PRO A 45 -3.21 10.09 -17.30
N GLU A 46 -4.25 9.25 -17.29
CA GLU A 46 -4.72 8.54 -16.09
C GLU A 46 -3.63 7.68 -15.44
N LEU A 47 -2.98 6.80 -16.20
CA LEU A 47 -2.01 5.83 -15.66
C LEU A 47 -0.79 6.52 -14.98
N PRO A 48 -0.12 7.51 -15.59
CA PRO A 48 0.92 8.28 -14.90
C PRO A 48 0.46 8.97 -13.61
N VAL A 49 -0.73 9.58 -13.61
CA VAL A 49 -1.28 10.25 -12.42
C VAL A 49 -1.57 9.24 -11.32
N MET A 50 -2.16 8.10 -11.68
CA MET A 50 -2.44 6.99 -10.78
C MET A 50 -1.15 6.43 -10.16
N LEU A 51 -0.15 6.09 -10.99
CA LEU A 51 1.16 5.58 -10.54
C LEU A 51 1.89 6.58 -9.64
N GLY A 52 1.89 7.87 -10.00
CA GLY A 52 2.50 8.92 -9.19
C GLY A 52 1.82 9.07 -7.83
N SER A 53 0.49 9.07 -7.81
CA SER A 53 -0.30 9.24 -6.60
C SER A 53 -0.15 8.03 -5.66
N PHE A 54 -0.35 6.81 -6.15
CA PHE A 54 -0.10 5.61 -5.34
C PHE A 54 1.37 5.51 -4.92
N GLY A 55 2.32 5.89 -5.78
CA GLY A 55 3.74 5.91 -5.46
C GLY A 55 4.03 6.78 -4.24
N ILE A 56 3.47 7.99 -4.17
CA ILE A 56 3.59 8.86 -3.00
C ILE A 56 2.93 8.24 -1.77
N ALA A 57 1.76 7.63 -1.92
CA ALA A 57 1.09 6.94 -0.81
C ALA A 57 1.97 5.82 -0.21
N HIS A 58 2.61 5.03 -1.07
CA HIS A 58 3.55 3.99 -0.66
C HIS A 58 4.78 4.55 0.03
N LEU A 59 5.35 5.66 -0.46
CA LEU A 59 6.47 6.34 0.21
C LEU A 59 6.09 6.83 1.61
N CYS A 60 4.85 7.34 1.79
CA CYS A 60 4.33 7.68 3.11
C CYS A 60 4.26 6.46 4.04
N TYR A 61 3.77 5.32 3.55
CA TYR A 61 3.73 4.08 4.33
C TYR A 61 5.13 3.55 4.66
N ILE A 62 6.05 3.51 3.70
CA ILE A 62 7.45 3.11 3.94
C ILE A 62 8.05 3.98 5.05
N ARG A 63 7.86 5.31 4.97
CA ARG A 63 8.37 6.25 5.97
C ARG A 63 7.70 6.07 7.34
N LEU A 64 6.42 5.69 7.38
CA LEU A 64 5.70 5.35 8.60
C LEU A 64 6.30 4.10 9.24
N PHE A 65 6.45 3.03 8.47
CA PHE A 65 6.97 1.75 8.94
C PHE A 65 8.39 1.89 9.45
N TRP A 66 9.27 2.49 8.64
CA TRP A 66 10.69 2.58 8.95
C TRP A 66 10.99 3.31 10.26
N LYS A 67 10.19 4.33 10.59
CA LYS A 67 10.50 5.26 11.68
C LYS A 67 9.63 5.09 12.92
N TYR A 68 8.42 4.54 12.76
CA TYR A 68 7.44 4.52 13.84
C TYR A 68 6.82 3.14 14.11
N ALA A 69 7.02 2.14 13.24
CA ALA A 69 6.37 0.83 13.40
C ALA A 69 7.28 -0.39 13.25
N ALA A 70 8.53 -0.23 12.79
CA ALA A 70 9.45 -1.34 12.61
C ALA A 70 9.87 -1.93 13.97
N LEU A 71 9.76 -3.25 14.09
CA LEU A 71 10.11 -4.00 15.31
C LEU A 71 11.51 -4.62 15.24
N GLY A 72 12.15 -4.64 14.07
CA GLY A 72 13.48 -5.25 13.93
C GLY A 72 14.01 -5.28 12.50
N ARG A 73 14.82 -6.32 12.22
CA ARG A 73 15.45 -6.60 10.93
C ARG A 73 14.43 -7.16 9.94
N PHE A 74 14.77 -7.17 8.66
CA PHE A 74 13.95 -7.83 7.63
C PHE A 74 13.87 -9.35 7.91
N PRO A 75 12.66 -9.92 7.94
CA PRO A 75 12.53 -11.37 8.06
C PRO A 75 13.00 -12.03 6.75
N ARG A 76 13.53 -13.26 6.85
CA ARG A 76 14.08 -13.99 5.69
C ARG A 76 13.06 -14.17 4.55
N TRP A 77 11.78 -14.32 4.89
CA TRP A 77 10.72 -14.48 3.90
C TRP A 77 10.50 -13.22 3.04
N ALA A 78 10.96 -12.04 3.46
CA ALA A 78 10.86 -10.80 2.68
C ALA A 78 11.63 -10.85 1.34
N LEU A 79 12.49 -11.86 1.14
CA LEU A 79 13.12 -12.14 -0.16
C LEU A 79 12.11 -12.49 -1.26
N VAL A 80 10.86 -12.82 -0.92
CA VAL A 80 9.79 -13.02 -1.90
C VAL A 80 9.50 -11.75 -2.72
N PHE A 81 9.69 -10.55 -2.16
CA PHE A 81 9.34 -9.29 -2.81
C PHE A 81 10.25 -8.91 -4.00
N PRO A 82 11.60 -9.00 -3.92
CA PRO A 82 12.42 -8.82 -5.10
C PRO A 82 12.18 -9.90 -6.16
N VAL A 83 11.89 -11.15 -5.76
CA VAL A 83 11.52 -12.21 -6.70
C VAL A 83 10.20 -11.87 -7.41
N TRP A 84 9.18 -11.48 -6.66
CA TRP A 84 7.90 -11.01 -7.20
C TRP A 84 8.11 -9.84 -8.18
N TRP A 85 8.96 -8.87 -7.83
CA TRP A 85 9.21 -7.69 -8.67
C TRP A 85 9.84 -8.09 -10.01
N VAL A 86 10.86 -8.95 -9.99
CA VAL A 86 11.49 -9.47 -11.22
C VAL A 86 10.47 -10.25 -12.06
N LEU A 87 9.65 -11.11 -11.44
CA LEU A 87 8.62 -11.87 -12.14
C LEU A 87 7.58 -10.95 -12.79
N MET A 88 7.09 -9.94 -12.08
CA MET A 88 6.15 -8.95 -12.64
C MET A 88 6.75 -8.21 -13.83
N LEU A 89 8.03 -7.80 -13.73
CA LEU A 89 8.70 -7.17 -14.86
C LEU A 89 8.76 -8.11 -16.06
N VAL A 90 9.25 -9.34 -15.90
CA VAL A 90 9.36 -10.30 -17.00
C VAL A 90 8.01 -10.56 -17.67
N LEU A 91 6.94 -10.71 -16.89
CA LEU A 91 5.61 -10.99 -17.41
C LEU A 91 4.98 -9.80 -18.12
N LEU A 92 5.08 -8.60 -17.53
CA LEU A 92 4.36 -7.43 -18.03
C LEU A 92 5.15 -6.65 -19.08
N TRP A 93 6.50 -6.73 -19.10
CA TRP A 93 7.38 -5.90 -19.95
C TRP A 93 6.91 -5.73 -21.40
N PRO A 94 6.50 -6.80 -22.11
CA PRO A 94 6.09 -6.69 -23.51
C PRO A 94 4.86 -5.79 -23.72
N ALA A 95 4.00 -5.65 -22.69
CA ALA A 95 2.76 -4.88 -22.74
C ALA A 95 2.90 -3.45 -22.16
N LEU A 96 4.01 -3.11 -21.49
CA LEU A 96 4.13 -1.83 -20.78
C LEU A 96 4.35 -0.62 -21.70
N GLY A 97 4.89 -0.83 -22.91
CA GLY A 97 5.20 0.25 -23.84
C GLY A 97 6.04 1.36 -23.21
N SER A 98 5.62 2.62 -23.37
CA SER A 98 6.32 3.80 -22.82
C SER A 98 6.26 3.90 -21.29
N LEU A 99 5.38 3.14 -20.62
CA LEU A 99 5.25 3.14 -19.16
C LEU A 99 6.21 2.16 -18.47
N ALA A 100 7.01 1.39 -19.21
CA ALA A 100 7.86 0.34 -18.66
C ALA A 100 8.72 0.79 -17.47
N ILE A 101 9.42 1.93 -17.62
CA ILE A 101 10.27 2.48 -16.57
C ILE A 101 9.44 2.95 -15.38
N ALA A 102 8.33 3.64 -15.61
CA ALA A 102 7.45 4.13 -14.56
C ALA A 102 6.86 2.97 -13.72
N VAL A 103 6.40 1.92 -14.39
CA VAL A 103 5.87 0.71 -13.75
C VAL A 103 6.96 -0.06 -13.02
N ALA A 104 8.19 -0.12 -13.56
CA ALA A 104 9.31 -0.76 -12.87
C ALA A 104 9.68 -0.04 -11.56
N LEU A 105 9.78 1.29 -11.59
CA LEU A 105 10.03 2.11 -10.40
C LEU A 105 8.89 2.00 -9.40
N TYR A 106 7.64 2.04 -9.87
CA TYR A 106 6.47 1.85 -9.03
C TYR A 106 6.48 0.47 -8.35
N GLY A 107 6.73 -0.60 -9.12
CA GLY A 107 6.83 -1.96 -8.61
C GLY A 107 7.92 -2.11 -7.54
N LEU A 108 9.04 -1.40 -7.68
CA LEU A 108 10.09 -1.39 -6.67
C LEU A 108 9.62 -0.73 -5.37
N VAL A 109 8.92 0.40 -5.46
CA VAL A 109 8.33 1.11 -4.31
C VAL A 109 7.26 0.25 -3.64
N LEU A 110 6.42 -0.42 -4.43
CA LEU A 110 5.36 -1.30 -3.96
C LEU A 110 5.94 -2.53 -3.24
N GLY A 111 6.91 -3.22 -3.86
CA GLY A 111 7.65 -4.32 -3.23
C GLY A 111 8.39 -3.87 -1.96
N GLY A 112 8.97 -2.67 -1.97
CA GLY A 112 9.58 -2.03 -0.80
C GLY A 112 8.58 -1.75 0.32
N THR A 113 7.35 -1.39 -0.01
CA THR A 113 6.27 -1.22 0.99
C THR A 113 5.96 -2.54 1.68
N ALA A 114 5.77 -3.61 0.92
CA ALA A 114 5.49 -4.93 1.50
C ALA A 114 6.69 -5.46 2.31
N ALA A 115 7.92 -5.25 1.83
CA ALA A 115 9.15 -5.62 2.54
C ALA A 115 9.34 -4.84 3.85
N THR A 116 9.01 -3.55 3.87
CA THR A 116 9.09 -2.75 5.10
C THR A 116 7.95 -3.05 6.07
N ALA A 117 6.75 -3.32 5.57
CA ALA A 117 5.62 -3.81 6.36
C ALA A 117 5.95 -5.15 7.05
N ALA A 118 6.71 -6.03 6.39
CA ALA A 118 7.16 -7.32 6.94
C ALA A 118 8.03 -7.18 8.21
N ARG A 119 8.63 -6.01 8.45
CA ARG A 119 9.43 -5.72 9.66
C ARG A 119 8.58 -5.27 10.85
N CYS A 120 7.29 -5.04 10.63
CA CYS A 120 6.37 -4.55 11.64
C CYS A 120 5.64 -5.71 12.32
N ASN A 121 4.56 -5.41 13.05
CA ASN A 121 3.70 -6.45 13.61
C ASN A 121 2.96 -7.24 12.50
N PRO A 122 2.49 -8.46 12.79
CA PRO A 122 1.84 -9.32 11.78
C PRO A 122 0.62 -8.70 11.09
N VAL A 123 -0.10 -7.80 11.75
CA VAL A 123 -1.27 -7.13 11.16
C VAL A 123 -0.83 -6.16 10.05
N ILE A 124 0.22 -5.38 10.29
CA ILE A 124 0.82 -4.50 9.27
C ILE A 124 1.42 -5.33 8.14
N ALA A 125 2.13 -6.42 8.45
CA ALA A 125 2.72 -7.30 7.43
C ALA A 125 1.65 -7.90 6.51
N ALA A 126 0.56 -8.43 7.07
CA ALA A 126 -0.58 -8.94 6.31
C ALA A 126 -1.22 -7.85 5.44
N GLY A 127 -1.36 -6.63 5.98
CA GLY A 127 -1.88 -5.50 5.22
C GLY A 127 -1.00 -5.12 4.02
N GLY A 128 0.33 -5.11 4.21
CA GLY A 128 1.29 -4.87 3.11
C GLY A 128 1.25 -5.94 2.02
N VAL A 129 1.08 -7.21 2.39
CA VAL A 129 0.93 -8.32 1.42
C VAL A 129 -0.39 -8.22 0.65
N LEU A 130 -1.50 -7.89 1.31
CA LEU A 130 -2.78 -7.69 0.64
C LEU A 130 -2.78 -6.50 -0.32
N PHE A 131 -2.11 -5.40 0.06
CA PHE A 131 -1.94 -4.26 -0.84
C PHE A 131 -1.11 -4.68 -2.08
N LEU A 132 0.02 -5.38 -1.89
CA LEU A 132 0.80 -5.92 -3.00
C LEU A 132 -0.03 -6.83 -3.92
N ALA A 133 -0.87 -7.68 -3.35
CA ALA A 133 -1.76 -8.57 -4.10
C ALA A 133 -2.81 -7.78 -4.91
N SER A 134 -3.42 -6.75 -4.32
CA SER A 134 -4.34 -5.85 -5.01
C SER A 134 -3.71 -5.24 -6.26
N ASP A 135 -2.53 -4.66 -6.10
CA ASP A 135 -1.83 -3.96 -7.18
C ASP A 135 -1.32 -4.93 -8.23
N THR A 136 -0.97 -6.16 -7.84
CA THR A 136 -0.66 -7.23 -8.79
C THR A 136 -1.87 -7.51 -9.67
N ILE A 137 -3.05 -7.71 -9.09
CA ILE A 137 -4.29 -7.92 -9.85
C ILE A 137 -4.59 -6.71 -10.75
N LEU A 138 -4.47 -5.49 -10.21
CA LEU A 138 -4.69 -4.25 -10.96
C LEU A 138 -3.74 -4.14 -12.16
N ALA A 139 -2.46 -4.45 -11.99
CA ALA A 139 -1.48 -4.43 -13.07
C ALA A 139 -1.84 -5.42 -14.20
N PHE A 140 -2.25 -6.64 -13.86
CA PHE A 140 -2.74 -7.58 -14.87
C PHE A 140 -4.00 -7.10 -15.57
N ARG A 141 -4.94 -6.48 -14.85
CA ARG A 141 -6.16 -5.93 -15.48
C ARG A 141 -5.84 -4.81 -16.46
N ILE A 142 -4.85 -3.97 -16.17
CA ILE A 142 -4.48 -2.84 -17.02
C ILE A 142 -3.67 -3.31 -18.23
N PHE A 143 -2.65 -4.15 -18.01
CA PHE A 143 -1.66 -4.48 -19.03
C PHE A 143 -1.90 -5.83 -19.72
N MET A 144 -2.77 -6.68 -19.17
CA MET A 144 -3.14 -7.98 -19.72
C MET A 144 -4.65 -8.25 -19.55
N PRO A 145 -5.54 -7.36 -20.02
CA PRO A 145 -6.99 -7.44 -19.74
C PRO A 145 -7.62 -8.76 -20.18
N GLU A 146 -7.19 -9.33 -21.31
CA GLU A 146 -7.67 -10.61 -21.84
C GLU A 146 -7.45 -11.81 -20.90
N SER A 147 -6.55 -11.67 -19.91
CA SER A 147 -6.24 -12.73 -18.94
C SER A 147 -7.05 -12.64 -17.64
N MET A 148 -7.87 -11.61 -17.46
CA MET A 148 -8.49 -11.27 -16.17
C MET A 148 -10.02 -11.24 -16.25
N PRO A 149 -10.72 -12.11 -15.47
CA PRO A 149 -12.19 -12.06 -15.39
C PRO A 149 -12.72 -10.79 -14.71
N ASP A 150 -13.94 -10.36 -15.01
CA ASP A 150 -14.53 -9.12 -14.48
C ASP A 150 -14.58 -9.03 -12.94
N ILE A 151 -14.75 -10.19 -12.26
CA ILE A 151 -14.77 -10.27 -10.79
C ILE A 151 -13.49 -9.72 -10.14
N THR A 152 -12.38 -9.68 -10.89
CA THR A 152 -11.11 -9.13 -10.43
C THR A 152 -11.21 -7.67 -10.03
N SER A 153 -12.16 -6.88 -10.57
CA SER A 153 -12.38 -5.49 -10.14
C SER A 153 -12.80 -5.39 -8.68
N ALA A 154 -13.70 -6.26 -8.24
CA ALA A 154 -14.13 -6.30 -6.85
C ALA A 154 -13.00 -6.80 -5.94
N LEU A 155 -12.19 -7.75 -6.42
CA LEU A 155 -11.05 -8.28 -5.68
C LEU A 155 -9.95 -7.24 -5.46
N VAL A 156 -9.64 -6.40 -6.47
CA VAL A 156 -8.74 -5.25 -6.31
C VAL A 156 -9.22 -4.39 -5.16
N MET A 157 -10.45 -3.89 -5.22
CA MET A 157 -10.97 -2.99 -4.19
C MET A 157 -11.04 -3.62 -2.80
N LEU A 158 -11.41 -4.90 -2.72
CA LEU A 158 -11.49 -5.63 -1.46
C LEU A 158 -10.11 -5.78 -0.82
N THR A 159 -9.13 -6.30 -1.57
CA THR A 159 -7.77 -6.55 -1.09
C THR A 159 -7.04 -5.25 -0.78
N TYR A 160 -7.26 -4.22 -1.60
CA TYR A 160 -6.78 -2.85 -1.39
C TYR A 160 -7.29 -2.24 -0.08
N CYS A 161 -8.62 -2.18 0.10
CA CYS A 161 -9.24 -1.62 1.29
C CYS A 161 -8.86 -2.40 2.55
N ALA A 162 -8.85 -3.73 2.47
CA ALA A 162 -8.42 -4.60 3.57
C ALA A 162 -6.94 -4.37 3.91
N GLY A 163 -6.08 -4.25 2.90
CA GLY A 163 -4.65 -3.96 3.06
C GLY A 163 -4.40 -2.66 3.81
N GLN A 164 -5.01 -1.56 3.35
CA GLN A 164 -4.92 -0.26 4.02
C GLN A 164 -5.51 -0.27 5.43
N GLY A 165 -6.67 -0.91 5.60
CA GLY A 165 -7.33 -1.04 6.90
C GLY A 165 -6.47 -1.79 7.92
N LEU A 166 -5.83 -2.89 7.51
CA LEU A 166 -4.94 -3.67 8.38
C LEU A 166 -3.66 -2.91 8.71
N ILE A 167 -3.07 -2.19 7.75
CA ILE A 167 -1.91 -1.31 8.00
C ILE A 167 -2.23 -0.30 9.10
N ILE A 168 -3.37 0.39 8.98
CA ILE A 168 -3.79 1.42 9.93
C ILE A 168 -4.12 0.79 11.28
N ALA A 169 -4.94 -0.28 11.31
CA ALA A 169 -5.31 -0.96 12.54
C ALA A 169 -4.09 -1.53 13.28
N GLY A 170 -3.15 -2.13 12.56
CA GLY A 170 -1.90 -2.65 13.10
C GLY A 170 -1.01 -1.56 13.68
N TYR A 171 -0.94 -0.39 13.04
CA TYR A 171 -0.21 0.75 13.57
C TYR A 171 -0.83 1.28 14.87
N LEU A 172 -2.15 1.48 14.87
CA LEU A 172 -2.88 2.01 16.03
C LEU A 172 -2.78 1.07 17.24
N ARG A 173 -2.93 -0.25 17.04
CA ARG A 173 -2.78 -1.24 18.13
C ARG A 173 -1.41 -1.23 18.77
N GLY A 174 -0.35 -1.02 18.01
CA GLY A 174 1.02 -0.92 18.54
C GLY A 174 1.34 0.44 19.19
N SER A 175 0.58 1.49 18.86
CA SER A 175 0.83 2.87 19.29
C SER A 175 -0.02 3.31 20.49
N VAL A 176 -1.10 2.59 20.81
CA VAL A 176 -1.86 2.83 22.04
C VAL A 176 -1.06 2.26 23.22
N PRO A 177 -0.72 3.07 24.24
CA PRO A 177 -0.08 2.57 25.44
C PRO A 177 -0.99 1.53 26.10
N GLY A 178 -0.59 0.26 26.07
CA GLY A 178 -1.22 -0.78 26.88
C GLY A 178 -0.90 -0.56 28.35
N LYS A 179 -1.92 -0.73 29.22
CA LYS A 179 -1.72 -0.82 30.68
C LYS A 179 -0.59 -1.83 30.99
N PRO A 180 0.21 -1.60 32.06
CA PRO A 180 1.27 -2.51 32.43
C PRO A 180 0.70 -3.92 32.58
N VAL A 181 1.27 -4.86 31.83
CA VAL A 181 1.00 -6.29 32.03
C VAL A 181 1.51 -6.62 33.42
N SER A 182 0.60 -6.84 34.37
CA SER A 182 0.96 -7.37 35.69
C SER A 182 1.56 -8.74 35.47
N ARG A 183 2.88 -8.85 35.59
CA ARG A 183 3.54 -10.14 35.80
C ARG A 183 3.18 -10.56 37.22
N GLY A 184 2.22 -11.47 37.32
CA GLY A 184 2.02 -12.31 38.51
C GLY A 184 3.03 -13.45 38.53
#